data_AF-A0A2H3B2R8-F1
#
_entry.id   AF-A0A2H3B2R8-F1
#
_cell.length_a   1.000
_cell.length_b   1.000
_cell.length_c   1.000
_cell.angle_alpha   90.00
_cell.angle_beta   90.00
_cell.angle_gamma   90.00
#
_symmetry.space_group_name_H-M   'P 1'
#
loop_
_entity.id
_entity.type
_entity.pdbx_description
1 polymer ?
#
loop_
_entity_poly.entity_id
_entity_poly.type
_entity_poly.pdbx_seq_one_letter_code
_entity_poly.pdbx_strand_id
1 'polypeptide(L)'
;MTILPTGRTGKTATRISLRGVKFDWHDPSTFENVFTTDPNIDRIYLVAPGATSERFVLLTASTMADGYPLMGPKAHEYLLSLKVDYAVLRPSWFFENFLTVHLRTIKEQNTIISAFADGKIGFTSADDIANLAVSALTDEKSHNTDHIITGPELLSYDDAQVLGRKITHTRITVEELKQRYTSFGLPEGFAGMLSSLDGLNANGGEEEIFKAPKKVTGKRTLRSFVEANNASF
;
A
#
# COMPACT_ATOMS: atom_id res chain seq x y z
N MET A 1 -25.20 -1.31 -0.24
CA MET A 1 -23.96 -0.89 0.45
C MET A 1 -23.77 0.59 0.20
N THR A 2 -23.86 1.41 1.25
CA THR A 2 -23.55 2.85 1.18
C THR A 2 -22.06 3.01 1.52
N ILE A 3 -21.31 3.76 0.71
CA ILE A 3 -19.88 4.02 0.96
C ILE A 3 -19.75 5.46 1.42
N LEU A 4 -19.14 5.65 2.59
CA LEU A 4 -18.89 6.95 3.19
C LEU A 4 -17.38 7.21 3.28
N PRO A 5 -16.75 7.77 2.22
CA PRO A 5 -15.33 8.09 2.23
C PRO A 5 -15.00 9.21 3.24
N THR A 6 -13.82 9.11 3.84
CA THR A 6 -13.32 10.06 4.84
C THR A 6 -12.02 10.71 4.41
N GLY A 7 -11.78 11.92 4.90
CA GLY A 7 -10.50 12.62 4.71
C GLY A 7 -10.46 13.95 5.42
N ARG A 8 -9.28 14.55 5.56
CA ARG A 8 -9.07 15.78 6.35
C ARG A 8 -9.95 16.96 5.93
N THR A 9 -10.32 17.02 4.65
CA THR A 9 -11.16 18.08 4.08
C THR A 9 -12.63 17.72 4.02
N GLY A 10 -12.98 16.45 4.28
CA GLY A 10 -14.33 15.90 4.03
C GLY A 10 -14.76 15.88 2.56
N LYS A 11 -13.85 16.19 1.63
CA LYS A 11 -14.11 16.14 0.18
C LYS A 11 -13.69 14.79 -0.38
N THR A 12 -14.43 14.32 -1.37
CA THR A 12 -14.13 13.08 -2.09
C THR A 12 -13.29 13.39 -3.32
N ALA A 13 -12.19 12.65 -3.51
CA ALA A 13 -11.35 12.74 -4.70
C ALA A 13 -11.86 11.85 -5.85
N THR A 14 -13.03 11.23 -5.68
CA THR A 14 -13.57 10.22 -6.59
C THR A 14 -14.29 10.86 -7.77
N ARG A 15 -14.22 10.20 -8.94
CA ARG A 15 -15.03 10.56 -10.12
C ARG A 15 -16.54 10.30 -9.93
N ILE A 16 -16.88 9.55 -8.89
CA ILE A 16 -18.25 9.29 -8.45
C ILE A 16 -18.58 10.28 -7.33
N SER A 17 -19.72 10.95 -7.41
CA SER A 17 -20.19 11.88 -6.38
C SER A 17 -20.62 11.11 -5.13
N LEU A 18 -19.66 10.80 -4.26
CA LEU A 18 -19.90 10.26 -2.93
C LEU A 18 -19.92 11.39 -1.90
N ARG A 19 -20.78 11.26 -0.88
CA ARG A 19 -20.76 12.16 0.29
C ARG A 19 -19.49 11.88 1.10
N GLY A 20 -18.63 12.88 1.26
CA GLY A 20 -17.44 12.77 2.09
C GLY A 20 -17.69 13.26 3.52
N VAL A 21 -16.91 12.73 4.47
CA VAL A 21 -16.94 13.15 5.88
C VAL A 21 -15.55 13.59 6.33
N LYS A 22 -15.51 14.70 7.07
CA LYS A 22 -14.26 15.21 7.64
C LYS A 22 -13.74 14.23 8.70
N PHE A 23 -12.51 13.79 8.52
CA PHE A 23 -11.81 12.91 9.45
C PHE A 23 -10.30 13.21 9.42
N ASP A 24 -9.67 13.41 10.57
CA ASP A 24 -8.23 13.60 10.70
C ASP A 24 -7.69 12.83 11.91
N TRP A 25 -6.77 11.89 11.65
CA TRP A 25 -6.07 11.10 12.68
C TRP A 25 -5.42 11.93 13.79
N HIS A 26 -5.13 13.21 13.54
CA HIS A 26 -4.49 14.12 14.51
C HIS A 26 -5.49 14.99 15.26
N ASP A 27 -6.78 14.89 14.94
CA ASP A 27 -7.86 15.64 15.57
C ASP A 27 -8.96 14.67 16.03
N PRO A 28 -8.87 14.15 17.27
CA PRO A 28 -9.86 13.22 17.83
C PRO A 28 -11.29 13.73 17.81
N SER A 29 -11.50 15.06 17.77
CA SER A 29 -12.85 15.63 17.67
C SER A 29 -13.57 15.26 16.37
N THR A 30 -12.82 14.77 15.37
CA THR A 30 -13.37 14.37 14.07
C THR A 30 -13.78 12.90 13.99
N PHE A 31 -13.45 12.08 14.98
CA PHE A 31 -13.63 10.63 14.88
C PHE A 31 -15.11 10.21 14.87
N GLU A 32 -15.96 10.91 15.63
CA GLU A 32 -17.40 10.64 15.69
C GLU A 32 -18.19 11.17 14.49
N ASN A 33 -17.56 11.97 13.62
CA ASN A 33 -18.26 12.58 12.48
C ASN A 33 -18.87 11.54 11.54
N VAL A 34 -18.21 10.39 11.37
CA VAL A 34 -18.69 9.30 10.51
C VAL A 34 -19.96 8.66 11.07
N PHE A 35 -19.96 8.30 12.34
CA PHE A 35 -21.09 7.65 13.01
C PHE A 35 -22.25 8.63 13.25
N THR A 36 -21.95 9.91 13.42
CA THR A 36 -22.98 10.97 13.45
C THR A 36 -23.61 11.17 12.08
N THR A 37 -22.83 11.05 11.01
CA THR A 37 -23.31 11.24 9.63
C THR A 37 -24.18 10.08 9.16
N ASP A 38 -23.80 8.86 9.50
CA ASP A 38 -24.59 7.65 9.27
C ASP A 38 -24.45 6.71 10.48
N PRO A 39 -25.49 6.59 11.32
CA PRO A 39 -25.45 5.75 12.51
C PRO A 39 -25.48 4.25 12.18
N ASN A 40 -25.66 3.86 10.91
CA ASN A 40 -25.74 2.46 10.49
C ASN A 40 -24.41 1.89 9.98
N ILE A 41 -23.30 2.61 10.17
CA ILE A 41 -21.97 2.11 9.78
C ILE A 41 -21.59 0.93 10.68
N ASP A 42 -21.51 -0.26 10.08
CA ASP A 42 -21.14 -1.52 10.73
C ASP A 42 -19.73 -2.01 10.32
N ARG A 43 -19.20 -1.49 9.19
CA ARG A 43 -17.97 -1.95 8.55
C ARG A 43 -17.03 -0.80 8.20
N ILE A 44 -15.74 -0.95 8.47
CA ILE A 44 -14.72 0.08 8.21
C ILE A 44 -13.50 -0.49 7.45
N TYR A 45 -13.09 0.18 6.38
CA TYR A 45 -11.78 -0.02 5.74
C TYR A 45 -10.78 1.04 6.23
N LEU A 46 -9.66 0.60 6.79
CA LEU A 46 -8.67 1.45 7.43
C LEU A 46 -7.37 1.49 6.63
N VAL A 47 -6.94 2.69 6.26
CA VAL A 47 -5.58 2.99 5.78
C VAL A 47 -4.89 3.82 6.88
N ALA A 48 -4.52 3.14 7.98
CA ALA A 48 -3.82 3.58 9.22
C ALA A 48 -4.30 4.87 9.94
N PRO A 49 -4.44 4.92 11.30
CA PRO A 49 -4.86 3.87 12.23
C PRO A 49 -6.07 4.24 13.14
N GLY A 50 -7.05 3.34 13.20
CA GLY A 50 -7.83 3.03 14.43
C GLY A 50 -9.22 3.67 14.59
N ALA A 51 -10.28 2.94 14.21
CA ALA A 51 -11.66 3.22 14.60
C ALA A 51 -12.35 1.91 15.02
N THR A 52 -13.39 1.99 15.86
CA THR A 52 -14.15 0.82 16.32
C THR A 52 -15.35 0.55 15.40
N SER A 53 -15.55 -0.71 15.00
CA SER A 53 -16.75 -1.19 14.27
C SER A 53 -16.94 -2.68 14.51
N GLU A 54 -18.09 -3.23 14.10
CA GLU A 54 -18.36 -4.67 14.22
C GLU A 54 -17.45 -5.51 13.31
N ARG A 55 -17.01 -4.94 12.19
CA ARG A 55 -16.03 -5.55 11.28
C ARG A 55 -15.08 -4.55 10.66
N PHE A 56 -13.78 -4.82 10.68
CA PHE A 56 -12.78 -3.98 10.04
C PHE A 56 -11.93 -4.72 9.00
N VAL A 57 -11.44 -3.96 8.02
CA VAL A 57 -10.37 -4.39 7.12
C VAL A 57 -9.23 -3.39 7.23
N LEU A 58 -8.04 -3.85 7.62
CA LEU A 58 -6.86 -3.01 7.84
C LEU A 58 -5.86 -3.20 6.71
N LEU A 59 -5.45 -2.12 6.04
CA LEU A 59 -4.34 -2.13 5.09
C LEU A 59 -3.01 -1.87 5.81
N THR A 60 -2.04 -2.75 5.63
CA THR A 60 -0.66 -2.65 6.15
C THR A 60 0.35 -2.91 5.02
N ALA A 61 1.41 -3.68 5.29
CA ALA A 61 2.44 -4.05 4.32
C ALA A 61 2.84 -5.53 4.50
N SER A 62 3.32 -6.14 3.41
CA SER A 62 3.83 -7.52 3.35
C SER A 62 4.80 -7.88 4.48
N THR A 63 5.73 -6.98 4.78
CA THR A 63 6.77 -7.15 5.82
C THR A 63 6.24 -7.04 7.24
N MET A 64 5.01 -6.55 7.45
CA MET A 64 4.40 -6.38 8.77
C MET A 64 3.67 -7.65 9.21
N ALA A 65 4.45 -8.70 9.49
CA ALA A 65 3.95 -9.87 10.21
C ALA A 65 3.70 -9.56 11.69
N ASP A 66 2.97 -10.44 12.38
CA ASP A 66 2.84 -10.39 13.83
C ASP A 66 4.23 -10.23 14.50
N GLY A 67 4.38 -9.21 15.34
CA GLY A 67 5.63 -8.90 16.04
C GLY A 67 6.65 -8.04 15.27
N TYR A 68 6.34 -7.53 14.07
CA TYR A 68 7.28 -6.69 13.31
C TYR A 68 7.31 -5.22 13.80
N PRO A 69 8.47 -4.61 14.07
CA PRO A 69 8.59 -3.31 14.77
C PRO A 69 8.35 -2.05 13.92
N LEU A 70 7.79 -2.16 12.72
CA LEU A 70 7.52 -1.02 11.84
C LEU A 70 6.01 -0.72 11.75
N MET A 71 5.69 0.58 11.66
CA MET A 71 4.37 1.23 11.61
C MET A 71 3.15 0.29 11.41
N GLY A 72 2.54 -0.20 12.50
CA GLY A 72 1.46 -1.18 12.36
C GLY A 72 1.13 -2.03 13.60
N PRO A 73 2.10 -2.47 14.44
CA PRO A 73 1.80 -3.49 15.45
C PRO A 73 0.79 -2.99 16.47
N LYS A 74 0.88 -1.74 16.93
CA LYS A 74 -0.09 -1.21 17.90
C LYS A 74 -1.53 -1.14 17.37
N ALA A 75 -1.71 -0.81 16.10
CA ALA A 75 -3.05 -0.76 15.51
C ALA A 75 -3.59 -2.17 15.29
N HIS A 76 -2.75 -3.06 14.76
CA HIS A 76 -3.11 -4.46 14.55
C HIS A 76 -3.43 -5.17 15.89
N GLU A 77 -2.52 -5.12 16.86
CA GLU A 77 -2.70 -5.69 18.20
C GLU A 77 -3.90 -5.11 18.93
N TYR A 78 -4.09 -3.79 18.87
CA TYR A 78 -5.26 -3.15 19.48
C TYR A 78 -6.54 -3.67 18.85
N LEU A 79 -6.63 -3.73 17.52
CA LEU A 79 -7.82 -4.21 16.84
C LEU A 79 -8.08 -5.70 17.11
N LEU A 80 -7.05 -6.55 17.14
CA LEU A 80 -7.19 -7.95 17.57
C LEU A 80 -7.71 -8.06 19.02
N SER A 81 -7.31 -7.14 19.90
CA SER A 81 -7.78 -7.11 21.30
C SER A 81 -9.29 -6.80 21.43
N LEU A 82 -9.88 -6.12 20.43
CA LEU A 82 -11.31 -5.77 20.42
C LEU A 82 -12.23 -6.97 20.15
N LYS A 83 -11.68 -8.12 19.70
CA LYS A 83 -12.44 -9.35 19.40
C LYS A 83 -13.61 -9.13 18.42
N VAL A 84 -13.41 -8.24 17.45
CA VAL A 84 -14.34 -7.97 16.35
C VAL A 84 -13.92 -8.72 15.09
N ASP A 85 -14.83 -8.85 14.12
CA ASP A 85 -14.50 -9.47 12.83
C ASP A 85 -13.41 -8.66 12.10
N TYR A 86 -12.46 -9.36 11.48
CA TYR A 86 -11.32 -8.69 10.85
C TYR A 86 -10.81 -9.33 9.56
N ALA A 87 -10.12 -8.51 8.77
CA ALA A 87 -9.11 -8.97 7.84
C ALA A 87 -7.94 -7.97 7.76
N VAL A 88 -6.72 -8.46 7.73
CA VAL A 88 -5.53 -7.61 7.57
C VAL A 88 -4.97 -7.85 6.18
N LEU A 89 -4.85 -6.79 5.38
CA LEU A 89 -4.33 -6.83 4.03
C LEU A 89 -2.88 -6.36 4.04
N ARG A 90 -1.98 -7.27 3.68
CA ARG A 90 -0.52 -7.11 3.70
C ARG A 90 0.04 -7.15 2.28
N PRO A 91 -0.21 -6.11 1.48
CA PRO A 91 0.30 -6.06 0.12
C PRO A 91 1.82 -5.95 0.06
N SER A 92 2.40 -6.56 -0.97
CA SER A 92 3.74 -6.23 -1.47
C SER A 92 3.76 -4.82 -2.08
N TRP A 93 4.79 -4.47 -2.83
CA TRP A 93 4.98 -3.14 -3.40
C TRP A 93 4.03 -2.84 -4.54
N PHE A 94 3.68 -1.57 -4.72
CA PHE A 94 2.58 -1.19 -5.61
C PHE A 94 3.11 -0.82 -7.00
N PHE A 95 2.41 -1.24 -8.05
CA PHE A 95 2.65 -0.70 -9.40
C PHE A 95 2.42 0.82 -9.45
N GLU A 96 1.55 1.36 -8.60
CA GLU A 96 1.29 2.80 -8.50
C GLU A 96 2.54 3.62 -8.11
N ASN A 97 3.60 2.99 -7.58
CA ASN A 97 4.88 3.66 -7.34
C ASN A 97 5.56 4.14 -8.65
N PHE A 98 5.30 3.48 -9.79
CA PHE A 98 5.76 3.93 -11.10
C PHE A 98 5.09 5.25 -11.54
N LEU A 99 3.89 5.53 -11.06
CA LEU A 99 3.12 6.75 -11.37
C LEU A 99 3.31 7.86 -10.35
N THR A 100 4.03 7.60 -9.26
CA THR A 100 4.20 8.54 -8.16
C THR A 100 5.69 8.76 -7.86
N VAL A 101 6.31 7.82 -7.16
CA VAL A 101 7.71 7.90 -6.69
C VAL A 101 8.69 7.97 -7.86
N HIS A 102 8.49 7.13 -8.88
CA HIS A 102 9.44 6.98 -9.99
C HIS A 102 9.08 7.81 -11.23
N LEU A 103 7.86 8.32 -11.31
CA LEU A 103 7.32 8.91 -12.54
C LEU A 103 8.22 10.04 -13.08
N ARG A 104 8.69 10.91 -12.19
CA ARG A 104 9.52 12.05 -12.59
C ARG A 104 10.82 11.60 -13.25
N THR A 105 11.55 10.66 -12.64
CA THR A 105 12.83 10.18 -13.21
C THR A 105 12.62 9.33 -14.46
N ILE A 106 11.50 8.60 -14.55
CA ILE A 106 11.11 7.89 -15.78
C ILE A 106 10.88 8.87 -16.93
N LYS A 107 10.22 10.01 -16.68
CA LYS A 107 9.90 11.01 -17.71
C LYS A 107 11.10 11.88 -18.08
N GLU A 108 11.84 12.37 -17.09
CA GLU A 108 12.92 13.34 -17.30
C GLU A 108 14.25 12.68 -17.67
N GLN A 109 14.49 11.45 -17.21
CA GLN A 109 15.82 10.84 -17.21
C GLN A 109 15.84 9.40 -17.75
N ASN A 110 14.69 8.82 -18.10
CA ASN A 110 14.56 7.42 -18.50
C ASN A 110 15.19 6.44 -17.49
N THR A 111 15.08 6.75 -16.20
CA THR A 111 15.65 5.91 -15.14
C THR A 111 14.71 5.72 -13.96
N ILE A 112 14.85 4.56 -13.33
CA ILE A 112 14.33 4.26 -12.00
C ILE A 112 15.53 4.22 -11.07
N ILE A 113 15.48 4.98 -9.98
CA ILE A 113 16.56 5.06 -8.99
C ILE A 113 16.07 4.40 -7.72
N SER A 114 16.76 3.36 -7.25
CA SER A 114 16.39 2.68 -6.01
C SER A 114 17.58 1.97 -5.37
N ALA A 115 17.44 1.62 -4.09
CA ALA A 115 18.46 0.85 -3.36
C ALA A 115 18.13 -0.66 -3.33
N PHE A 116 17.41 -1.15 -4.34
CA PHE A 116 16.98 -2.55 -4.45
C PHE A 116 18.04 -3.50 -4.99
N ALA A 117 19.22 -3.02 -5.41
CA ALA A 117 20.22 -3.84 -6.11
C ALA A 117 19.57 -4.69 -7.22
N ASP A 118 19.66 -6.03 -7.15
CA ASP A 118 19.01 -6.96 -8.09
C ASP A 118 17.74 -7.62 -7.52
N GLY A 119 17.25 -7.09 -6.40
CA GLY A 119 16.08 -7.59 -5.68
C GLY A 119 14.83 -7.65 -6.54
N LYS A 120 14.05 -8.72 -6.34
CA LYS A 120 12.79 -8.96 -7.05
C LYS A 120 11.58 -8.82 -6.15
N ILE A 121 10.48 -8.44 -6.77
CA ILE A 121 9.26 -7.99 -6.09
C ILE A 121 8.06 -8.59 -6.80
N GLY A 122 7.10 -9.08 -6.00
CA GLY A 122 5.76 -9.43 -6.46
C GLY A 122 4.83 -8.23 -6.53
N PHE A 123 5.07 -7.28 -7.44
CA PHE A 123 4.31 -6.02 -7.47
C PHE A 123 2.80 -6.24 -7.52
N THR A 124 2.06 -5.65 -6.59
CA THR A 124 0.60 -5.69 -6.56
C THR A 124 0.00 -4.39 -7.09
N SER A 125 -1.28 -4.40 -7.43
CA SER A 125 -2.00 -3.19 -7.85
C SER A 125 -2.99 -2.74 -6.80
N ALA A 126 -3.25 -1.43 -6.75
CA ALA A 126 -4.30 -0.87 -5.89
C ALA A 126 -5.67 -1.52 -6.16
N ASP A 127 -5.96 -1.89 -7.41
CA ASP A 127 -7.19 -2.60 -7.79
C ASP A 127 -7.28 -4.00 -7.17
N ASP A 128 -6.19 -4.77 -7.19
CA ASP A 128 -6.15 -6.11 -6.59
C ASP A 128 -6.38 -6.05 -5.07
N ILE A 129 -5.77 -5.06 -4.41
CA ILE A 129 -5.96 -4.80 -2.98
C ILE A 129 -7.41 -4.41 -2.70
N ALA A 130 -7.97 -3.48 -3.48
CA ALA A 130 -9.35 -3.02 -3.32
C ALA A 130 -10.36 -4.15 -3.51
N ASN A 131 -10.15 -5.02 -4.50
CA ASN A 131 -11.02 -6.18 -4.73
C ASN A 131 -11.02 -7.13 -3.53
N LEU A 132 -9.86 -7.41 -2.93
CA LEU A 132 -9.79 -8.24 -1.73
C LEU A 132 -10.40 -7.54 -0.50
N ALA A 133 -10.20 -6.23 -0.38
CA ALA A 133 -10.82 -5.43 0.68
C ALA A 133 -12.35 -5.47 0.60
N VAL A 134 -12.91 -5.36 -0.60
CA VAL A 134 -14.36 -5.51 -0.83
C VAL A 134 -14.82 -6.89 -0.41
N SER A 135 -14.18 -7.97 -0.87
CA SER A 135 -14.51 -9.35 -0.46
C SER A 135 -14.51 -9.50 1.06
N ALA A 136 -13.41 -9.10 1.72
CA ALA A 136 -13.26 -9.18 3.16
C ALA A 136 -14.31 -8.36 3.92
N LEU A 137 -14.74 -7.23 3.38
CA LEU A 137 -15.82 -6.44 3.95
C LEU A 137 -17.18 -7.10 3.73
N THR A 138 -17.46 -7.65 2.55
CA THR A 138 -18.82 -8.02 2.12
C THR A 138 -19.20 -9.47 2.32
N ASP A 139 -18.23 -10.37 2.39
CA ASP A 139 -18.50 -11.81 2.47
C ASP A 139 -19.26 -12.17 3.76
N GLU A 140 -20.14 -13.16 3.64
CA GLU A 140 -21.03 -13.58 4.74
C GLU A 140 -20.21 -13.94 5.99
N LYS A 141 -19.13 -14.70 5.79
CA LYS A 141 -18.17 -15.05 6.84
C LYS A 141 -16.98 -14.11 6.77
N SER A 142 -16.63 -13.51 7.90
CA SER A 142 -15.37 -12.78 8.02
C SER A 142 -14.19 -13.70 7.73
N HIS A 143 -13.17 -13.15 7.08
CA HIS A 143 -11.95 -13.90 6.79
C HIS A 143 -11.18 -14.22 8.07
N ASN A 144 -11.22 -13.33 9.07
CA ASN A 144 -10.55 -13.45 10.36
C ASN A 144 -9.10 -13.92 10.22
N THR A 145 -8.37 -13.28 9.31
CA THR A 145 -6.99 -13.66 8.96
C THR A 145 -6.22 -12.51 8.30
N ASP A 146 -4.92 -12.77 8.14
CA ASP A 146 -3.96 -11.92 7.46
C ASP A 146 -3.74 -12.42 6.02
N HIS A 147 -3.98 -11.55 5.05
CA HIS A 147 -3.76 -11.82 3.64
C HIS A 147 -2.49 -11.14 3.17
N ILE A 148 -1.46 -11.94 2.84
CA ILE A 148 -0.33 -11.46 2.05
C ILE A 148 -0.78 -11.36 0.60
N ILE A 149 -0.56 -10.22 -0.05
CA ILE A 149 -1.03 -9.94 -1.42
C ILE A 149 0.16 -9.63 -2.31
N THR A 150 0.33 -10.37 -3.39
CA THR A 150 1.37 -10.12 -4.41
C THR A 150 0.75 -10.03 -5.80
N GLY A 151 1.50 -9.49 -6.75
CA GLY A 151 1.22 -9.71 -8.16
C GLY A 151 1.44 -11.16 -8.60
N PRO A 152 1.12 -11.45 -9.88
CA PRO A 152 1.35 -12.75 -10.50
C PRO A 152 2.80 -12.96 -10.98
N GLU A 153 3.58 -11.89 -11.07
CA GLU A 153 4.94 -11.90 -11.62
C GLU A 153 5.97 -11.50 -10.56
N LEU A 154 7.14 -12.12 -10.60
CA LEU A 154 8.29 -11.76 -9.76
C LEU A 154 9.27 -10.96 -10.62
N LEU A 155 9.41 -9.66 -10.34
CA LEU A 155 10.04 -8.69 -11.24
C LEU A 155 11.12 -7.89 -10.52
N SER A 156 12.21 -7.55 -11.21
CA SER A 156 13.13 -6.49 -10.78
C SER A 156 12.77 -5.16 -11.45
N TYR A 157 13.41 -4.06 -11.05
CA TYR A 157 13.25 -2.79 -11.76
C TYR A 157 13.87 -2.78 -13.17
N ASP A 158 14.74 -3.73 -13.52
CA ASP A 158 15.24 -3.88 -14.90
C ASP A 158 14.13 -4.35 -15.87
N ASP A 159 13.11 -5.06 -15.35
CA ASP A 159 11.98 -5.52 -16.16
C ASP A 159 11.10 -4.36 -16.65
N ALA A 160 11.27 -3.14 -16.11
CA ALA A 160 10.58 -1.93 -16.53
C ALA A 160 10.87 -1.50 -17.98
N GLN A 161 11.81 -2.15 -18.67
CA GLN A 161 12.06 -1.96 -20.10
C GLN A 161 10.82 -2.20 -21.00
N VAL A 162 9.78 -2.84 -20.49
CA VAL A 162 8.50 -3.07 -21.19
C VAL A 162 7.67 -1.80 -21.42
N LEU A 163 8.12 -0.63 -20.95
CA LEU A 163 7.50 0.70 -21.15
C LEU A 163 7.56 1.23 -22.59
N GLY A 164 7.92 0.41 -23.59
CA GLY A 164 8.03 0.82 -25.00
C GLY A 164 9.23 1.73 -25.32
N ARG A 165 10.01 2.10 -24.30
CA ARG A 165 11.30 2.78 -24.42
C ARG A 165 12.27 2.26 -23.36
N LYS A 166 13.57 2.39 -23.60
CA LYS A 166 14.60 1.91 -22.66
C LYS A 166 14.57 2.73 -21.36
N ILE A 167 14.14 2.10 -20.28
CA ILE A 167 14.25 2.62 -18.92
C ILE A 167 15.37 1.85 -18.21
N THR A 168 16.31 2.58 -17.60
CA THR A 168 17.46 1.97 -16.90
C THR A 168 17.18 1.92 -15.40
N HIS A 169 17.57 0.85 -14.72
CA HIS A 169 17.58 0.83 -13.25
C HIS A 169 18.93 1.32 -12.72
N THR A 170 18.96 2.55 -12.22
CA THR A 170 20.11 3.11 -11.50
C THR A 170 20.08 2.63 -10.06
N ARG A 171 20.94 1.67 -9.75
CA ARG A 171 21.14 1.13 -8.40
C ARG A 171 22.01 2.10 -7.59
N ILE A 172 21.51 2.50 -6.44
CA ILE A 172 22.26 3.30 -5.46
C ILE A 172 22.30 2.57 -4.11
N THR A 173 23.18 3.00 -3.23
CA THR A 173 23.23 2.49 -1.86
C THR A 173 22.06 3.03 -1.01
N VAL A 174 21.75 2.34 0.09
CA VAL A 174 20.75 2.79 1.07
C VAL A 174 21.07 4.18 1.63
N GLU A 175 22.36 4.49 1.81
CA GLU A 175 22.81 5.79 2.31
C GLU A 175 22.62 6.89 1.26
N GLU A 176 22.96 6.63 0.00
CA GLU A 176 22.68 7.58 -1.10
C GLU A 176 21.18 7.81 -1.28
N LEU A 177 20.35 6.77 -1.11
CA LEU A 177 18.89 6.92 -1.17
C LEU A 177 18.35 7.75 0.01
N LYS A 178 18.88 7.53 1.22
CA LYS A 178 18.57 8.36 2.39
C LYS A 178 18.89 9.83 2.12
N GLN A 179 20.11 10.11 1.62
CA GLN A 179 20.55 11.47 1.28
C GLN A 179 19.68 12.10 0.18
N ARG A 180 19.25 11.31 -0.81
CA ARG A 180 18.31 11.76 -1.83
C ARG A 180 16.97 12.18 -1.20
N TYR A 181 16.40 11.36 -0.32
CA TYR A 181 15.14 11.69 0.37
C TYR A 181 15.27 12.93 1.25
N THR A 182 16.36 13.07 2.01
CA THR A 182 16.58 14.28 2.83
C THR A 182 16.77 15.53 1.97
N SER A 183 17.42 15.42 0.80
CA SER A 183 17.54 16.53 -0.16
C SER A 183 16.18 17.02 -0.71
N PHE A 184 15.15 16.17 -0.67
CA PHE A 184 13.77 16.52 -1.02
C PHE A 184 12.95 17.02 0.18
N GLY A 185 13.58 17.20 1.34
CA GLY A 185 12.96 17.76 2.55
C GLY A 185 12.31 16.74 3.48
N LEU A 186 12.54 15.43 3.27
CA LEU A 186 12.06 14.43 4.22
C LEU A 186 12.88 14.50 5.52
N PRO A 187 12.24 14.41 6.70
CA PRO A 187 12.95 14.31 7.97
C PRO A 187 13.90 13.11 7.98
N GLU A 188 15.11 13.29 8.54
CA GLU A 188 16.19 12.30 8.44
C GLU A 188 15.80 10.91 8.94
N GLY A 189 15.12 10.81 10.09
CA GLY A 189 14.67 9.53 10.62
C GLY A 189 13.67 8.82 9.70
N PHE A 190 12.78 9.58 9.05
CA PHE A 190 11.81 9.04 8.10
C PHE A 190 12.49 8.63 6.79
N ALA A 191 13.43 9.44 6.29
CA ALA A 191 14.24 9.12 5.12
C ALA A 191 15.06 7.83 5.34
N GLY A 192 15.68 7.67 6.52
CA GLY A 192 16.44 6.47 6.87
C GLY A 192 15.54 5.23 6.99
N MET A 193 14.36 5.37 7.58
CA MET A 193 13.37 4.29 7.63
C MET A 193 12.97 3.85 6.21
N LEU A 194 12.58 4.79 5.34
CA LEU A 194 12.19 4.46 3.96
C LEU A 194 13.33 3.83 3.16
N SER A 195 14.56 4.35 3.24
CA SER A 195 15.68 3.78 2.50
C SER A 195 16.08 2.40 3.02
N SER A 196 15.91 2.12 4.31
CA SER A 196 16.15 0.78 4.87
C SER A 196 15.22 -0.28 4.29
N LEU A 197 13.99 0.09 3.89
CA LEU A 197 13.04 -0.85 3.29
C LEU A 197 13.55 -1.36 1.93
N ASP A 198 14.13 -0.47 1.11
CA ASP A 198 14.80 -0.86 -0.14
C ASP A 198 15.96 -1.84 0.13
N GLY A 199 16.74 -1.59 1.19
CA GLY A 199 17.87 -2.45 1.57
C GLY A 199 17.47 -3.87 1.99
N LEU A 200 16.30 -4.05 2.59
CA LEU A 200 15.75 -5.39 2.88
C LEU A 200 15.45 -6.15 1.58
N ASN A 201 14.96 -5.44 0.56
CA ASN A 201 14.60 -6.04 -0.72
C ASN A 201 15.81 -6.37 -1.58
N ALA A 202 16.89 -5.60 -1.46
CA ALA A 202 18.18 -5.93 -2.06
C ALA A 202 18.71 -7.31 -1.64
N ASN A 203 18.29 -7.80 -0.47
CA ASN A 203 18.66 -9.11 0.05
C ASN A 203 17.58 -10.18 -0.18
N GLY A 204 16.58 -9.92 -1.03
CA GLY A 204 15.57 -10.91 -1.43
C GLY A 204 14.35 -11.03 -0.53
N GLY A 205 14.13 -10.11 0.42
CA GLY A 205 12.99 -10.20 1.36
C GLY A 205 11.61 -10.33 0.67
N GLU A 206 11.36 -9.55 -0.38
CA GLU A 206 10.11 -9.64 -1.14
C GLU A 206 10.03 -10.88 -2.05
N GLU A 207 11.16 -11.44 -2.45
CA GLU A 207 11.19 -12.70 -3.20
C GLU A 207 10.75 -13.88 -2.30
N GLU A 208 11.14 -13.88 -1.03
CA GLU A 208 10.66 -14.86 -0.05
C GLU A 208 9.14 -14.72 0.18
N ILE A 209 8.65 -13.49 0.34
CA ILE A 209 7.21 -13.18 0.44
C ILE A 209 6.46 -13.68 -0.80
N PHE A 210 7.00 -13.44 -1.99
CA PHE A 210 6.41 -13.95 -3.23
C PHE A 210 6.39 -15.48 -3.28
N LYS A 211 7.37 -16.17 -2.72
CA LYS A 211 7.39 -17.64 -2.67
C LYS A 211 6.54 -18.22 -1.55
N ALA A 212 6.06 -17.40 -0.60
CA ALA A 212 5.28 -17.86 0.53
C ALA A 212 4.00 -18.60 0.09
N PRO A 213 3.64 -19.68 0.80
CA PRO A 213 2.40 -20.41 0.53
C PRO A 213 1.18 -19.58 0.97
N LYS A 214 0.01 -19.88 0.39
CA LYS A 214 -1.29 -19.29 0.78
C LYS A 214 -1.39 -17.75 0.64
N LYS A 215 -0.48 -17.10 -0.09
CA LYS A 215 -0.63 -15.71 -0.52
C LYS A 215 -1.81 -15.56 -1.49
N VAL A 216 -2.44 -14.39 -1.48
CA VAL A 216 -3.39 -13.98 -2.50
C VAL A 216 -2.61 -13.41 -3.68
N THR A 217 -2.84 -13.97 -4.87
CA THR A 217 -2.20 -13.52 -6.10
C THR A 217 -3.15 -12.66 -6.91
N GLY A 218 -2.80 -11.38 -7.04
CA GLY A 218 -3.49 -10.42 -7.90
C GLY A 218 -3.37 -10.77 -9.38
N LYS A 219 -4.18 -10.11 -10.20
CA LYS A 219 -4.25 -10.38 -11.65
C LYS A 219 -3.44 -9.39 -12.48
N ARG A 220 -3.09 -8.23 -11.92
CA ARG A 220 -2.38 -7.19 -12.66
C ARG A 220 -0.94 -7.62 -12.97
N THR A 221 -0.59 -7.65 -14.25
CA THR A 221 0.80 -7.82 -14.73
C THR A 221 1.45 -6.47 -15.00
N LEU A 222 2.78 -6.41 -15.07
CA LEU A 222 3.51 -5.18 -15.43
C LEU A 222 3.06 -4.66 -16.80
N ARG A 223 2.92 -5.55 -17.79
CA ARG A 223 2.42 -5.20 -19.12
C ARG A 223 1.04 -4.52 -19.06
N SER A 224 0.08 -5.18 -18.41
CA SER A 224 -1.30 -4.65 -18.33
C SER A 224 -1.39 -3.35 -17.51
N PHE A 225 -0.47 -3.13 -16.56
CA PHE A 225 -0.38 -1.87 -15.83
C PHE A 225 0.15 -0.74 -16.72
N VAL A 226 1.22 -1.01 -17.47
CA VAL A 226 1.80 -0.04 -18.42
C VAL A 226 0.80 0.33 -19.50
N GLU A 227 0.13 -0.64 -20.12
CA GLU A 227 -0.86 -0.41 -21.17
C GLU A 227 -2.01 0.49 -20.69
N ALA A 228 -2.50 0.25 -19.47
CA ALA A 228 -3.57 1.05 -18.87
C ALA A 228 -3.14 2.49 -18.53
N ASN A 229 -1.84 2.73 -18.35
CA ASN A 229 -1.29 4.01 -17.90
C ASN A 229 -0.33 4.65 -18.92
N ASN A 230 -0.35 4.20 -20.18
CA ASN A 230 0.58 4.64 -21.22
C ASN A 230 0.64 6.16 -21.38
N ALA A 231 -0.49 6.85 -21.21
CA ALA A 231 -0.56 8.32 -21.32
C ALA A 231 0.19 9.08 -20.21
N SER A 232 0.55 8.40 -19.11
CA SER A 232 1.26 9.02 -17.98
C SER A 232 2.78 9.04 -18.17
N PHE A 233 3.33 8.02 -18.86
CA PHE A 233 4.77 7.81 -19.09
C PHE A 233 5.33 8.60 -20.27
#